data_AF-F9ZJT5-F1
#
_entry.id   AF-F9ZJT5-F1
#
_cell.length_a   1.000
_cell.length_b   1.000
_cell.length_c   1.000
_cell.angle_alpha   90.00
_cell.angle_beta   90.00
_cell.angle_gamma   90.00
#
_symmetry.space_group_name_H-M   'P 1'
#
loop_
_entity.id
_entity.type
_entity.pdbx_description
1 polymer ?
#
loop_
_entity_poly.entity_id
_entity_poly.type
_entity_poly.pdbx_seq_one_letter_code
_entity_poly.pdbx_strand_id
1 'polypeptide(L)'
;MAKTYQDYFDELGFKESSSVPGSTQNYGTENPFGYIGKYQFGEAALFDLGYYGLDNSDGNLFRNDWVGNWSGKNGIDSKQDYFNNGAIQEIIVREWHDILWERITFLELDKYEGQILNDHQITISGMLSVAHLVGAGSTSSETAGLKGYLQSGAIISKADGNGTTANTFMISFSGFQTPFTVDHSPAELITGGTGRDTLTGFEGNDTLNGNENTDTAIYRGHLNDYDIRPDADGSWTVIHQNGGVDGTDTLNQIERIQFDDISVALDLDGKAGITAKTLGAVFGRESVSNETFSGIGLSLLDDGMNHAALMQFAISAALGDNITNHTAVVNLLYENVVGLAPSAVDQAYYVGLLDSGAHTVASIGIMAADTPLNEENINLAELSQTGMEYLLTSI
;
A
#
# COMPACT_ATOMS: atom_id res chain seq x y z
N MET A 1 14.71 17.84 12.05
CA MET A 1 13.76 18.81 12.65
C MET A 1 12.37 18.36 12.26
N ALA A 2 11.40 18.42 13.18
CA ALA A 2 10.01 18.07 12.84
C ALA A 2 9.47 19.09 11.82
N LYS A 3 8.76 18.61 10.79
CA LYS A 3 8.09 19.46 9.79
C LYS A 3 6.85 20.06 10.45
N THR A 4 6.88 21.35 10.76
CA THR A 4 5.79 22.04 11.46
C THR A 4 4.61 22.30 10.54
N TYR A 5 3.45 22.62 11.11
CA TYR A 5 2.30 23.03 10.30
C TYR A 5 2.53 24.36 9.56
N GLN A 6 3.43 25.22 10.06
CA GLN A 6 3.84 26.41 9.31
C GLN A 6 4.68 26.04 8.08
N ASP A 7 5.59 25.07 8.22
CA ASP A 7 6.40 24.58 7.09
C ASP A 7 5.51 24.00 5.98
N TYR A 8 4.35 23.41 6.33
CA TYR A 8 3.37 22.94 5.36
C TYR A 8 2.84 24.09 4.50
N PHE A 9 2.39 25.18 5.13
CA PHE A 9 1.83 26.33 4.40
C PHE A 9 2.89 27.09 3.61
N ASP A 10 4.12 27.09 4.11
CA ASP A 10 5.28 27.62 3.41
C ASP A 10 5.57 26.81 2.13
N GLU A 11 5.54 25.48 2.19
CA GLU A 11 5.68 24.60 1.02
C GLU A 11 4.49 24.75 0.06
N LEU A 12 3.25 24.82 0.57
CA LEU A 12 2.06 25.02 -0.25
C LEU A 12 2.13 26.36 -0.99
N GLY A 13 2.47 27.45 -0.30
CA GLY A 13 2.65 28.76 -0.92
C GLY A 13 3.77 28.76 -1.98
N PHE A 14 4.85 28.01 -1.74
CA PHE A 14 5.91 27.85 -2.73
C PHE A 14 5.41 27.09 -3.98
N LYS A 15 4.71 25.97 -3.81
CA LYS A 15 4.17 25.17 -4.92
C LYS A 15 3.12 25.93 -5.74
N GLU A 16 2.22 26.62 -5.07
CA GLU A 16 1.05 27.26 -5.69
C GLU A 16 1.38 28.61 -6.34
N SER A 17 2.26 29.41 -5.73
CA SER A 17 2.53 30.77 -6.19
C SER A 17 4.01 31.15 -6.25
N SER A 18 4.93 30.20 -6.05
CA SER A 18 6.37 30.48 -5.89
C SER A 18 6.67 31.46 -4.75
N SER A 19 5.83 31.49 -3.70
CA SER A 19 6.10 32.27 -2.49
C SER A 19 7.25 31.65 -1.70
N VAL A 20 8.24 32.45 -1.30
CA VAL A 20 9.44 31.98 -0.59
C VAL A 20 9.41 32.42 0.88
N PRO A 21 9.43 31.47 1.83
CA PRO A 21 9.44 31.78 3.26
C PRO A 21 10.57 32.73 3.66
N GLY A 22 10.27 33.72 4.52
CA GLY A 22 11.23 34.74 4.94
C GLY A 22 11.68 35.71 3.84
N SER A 23 11.04 35.67 2.66
CA SER A 23 11.36 36.47 1.49
C SER A 23 10.07 36.91 0.78
N THR A 24 10.05 36.91 -0.55
CA THR A 24 8.90 37.33 -1.36
C THR A 24 7.69 36.42 -1.15
N GLN A 25 6.57 37.01 -0.73
CA GLN A 25 5.27 36.35 -0.63
C GLN A 25 4.33 36.89 -1.70
N ASN A 26 3.74 36.01 -2.51
CA ASN A 26 2.97 36.36 -3.71
C ASN A 26 1.47 36.37 -3.44
N TYR A 27 1.01 37.19 -2.49
CA TYR A 27 -0.40 37.31 -2.12
C TYR A 27 -1.28 37.95 -3.21
N GLY A 28 -0.70 38.73 -4.12
CA GLY A 28 -1.42 39.47 -5.17
C GLY A 28 -1.43 38.79 -6.53
N THR A 29 -1.19 37.47 -6.60
CA THR A 29 -1.06 36.76 -7.87
C THR A 29 -2.36 36.12 -8.33
N GLU A 30 -2.50 35.91 -9.63
CA GLU A 30 -3.59 35.20 -10.28
C GLU A 30 -3.03 34.36 -11.42
N ASN A 31 -3.37 33.06 -11.46
CA ASN A 31 -2.93 32.20 -12.56
C ASN A 31 -3.85 32.31 -13.79
N PRO A 32 -3.45 31.75 -14.95
CA PRO A 32 -4.24 31.79 -16.18
C PRO A 32 -5.63 31.13 -16.09
N PHE A 33 -5.90 30.34 -15.05
CA PHE A 33 -7.18 29.69 -14.78
C PHE A 33 -8.03 30.44 -13.73
N GLY A 34 -7.61 31.65 -13.34
CA GLY A 34 -8.35 32.53 -12.43
C GLY A 34 -8.18 32.22 -10.94
N TYR A 35 -7.33 31.29 -10.54
CA TYR A 35 -7.08 31.04 -9.11
C TYR A 35 -6.20 32.15 -8.52
N ILE A 36 -6.51 32.59 -7.30
CA ILE A 36 -5.97 33.82 -6.72
C ILE A 36 -5.19 33.62 -5.42
N GLY A 37 -4.20 34.47 -5.20
CA GLY A 37 -3.43 34.61 -3.96
C GLY A 37 -2.33 33.57 -3.79
N LYS A 38 -1.68 33.60 -2.62
CA LYS A 38 -0.53 32.75 -2.30
C LYS A 38 -0.84 31.25 -2.45
N TYR A 39 -2.07 30.86 -2.12
CA TYR A 39 -2.54 29.49 -2.06
C TYR A 39 -3.47 29.09 -3.22
N GLN A 40 -3.60 29.96 -4.24
CA GLN A 40 -4.37 29.71 -5.46
C GLN A 40 -5.82 29.26 -5.18
N PHE A 41 -6.56 30.08 -4.44
CA PHE A 41 -7.97 29.82 -4.15
C PHE A 41 -8.87 30.09 -5.36
N GLY A 42 -9.88 29.24 -5.54
CA GLY A 42 -10.98 29.45 -6.49
C GLY A 42 -12.24 29.97 -5.80
N GLU A 43 -13.24 30.35 -6.61
CA GLU A 43 -14.52 30.88 -6.12
C GLU A 43 -15.28 29.88 -5.26
N ALA A 44 -15.34 28.61 -5.66
CA ALA A 44 -16.03 27.57 -4.90
C ALA A 44 -15.48 27.42 -3.47
N ALA A 45 -14.15 27.44 -3.32
CA ALA A 45 -13.53 27.34 -2.00
C ALA A 45 -13.78 28.60 -1.14
N LEU A 46 -13.70 29.80 -1.74
CA LEU A 46 -14.03 31.04 -1.01
C LEU A 46 -15.54 31.18 -0.72
N PHE A 47 -16.40 30.54 -1.53
CA PHE A 47 -17.83 30.42 -1.25
C PHE A 47 -18.09 29.53 -0.04
N ASP A 48 -17.46 28.35 0.00
CA ASP A 48 -17.55 27.43 1.14
C ASP A 48 -17.05 28.08 2.44
N LEU A 49 -16.03 28.93 2.35
CA LEU A 49 -15.48 29.71 3.48
C LEU A 49 -16.30 30.96 3.83
N GLY A 50 -17.35 31.26 3.06
CA GLY A 50 -18.24 32.39 3.28
C GLY A 50 -17.65 33.77 2.93
N TYR A 51 -16.59 33.82 2.13
CA TYR A 51 -16.02 35.07 1.59
C TYR A 51 -16.69 35.47 0.27
N TYR A 52 -17.22 34.49 -0.47
CA TYR A 52 -17.76 34.68 -1.80
C TYR A 52 -19.20 34.16 -1.92
N GLY A 53 -19.96 34.70 -2.86
CA GLY A 53 -21.37 34.43 -3.10
C GLY A 53 -21.64 34.26 -4.59
N LEU A 54 -22.77 33.61 -4.92
CA LEU A 54 -23.19 33.40 -6.30
C LEU A 54 -23.33 34.74 -7.05
N ASP A 55 -22.97 34.73 -8.32
CA ASP A 55 -23.27 35.80 -9.24
C ASP A 55 -24.76 35.75 -9.66
N ASN A 56 -25.31 36.93 -9.95
CA ASN A 56 -26.66 37.09 -10.48
C ASN A 56 -26.74 36.73 -11.98
N SER A 57 -25.61 36.67 -12.70
CA SER A 57 -25.56 36.41 -14.14
C SER A 57 -25.31 34.93 -14.50
N ASP A 58 -24.53 34.20 -13.70
CA ASP A 58 -24.59 32.74 -13.63
C ASP A 58 -24.13 32.17 -12.26
N GLY A 59 -24.65 31.00 -11.89
CA GLY A 59 -24.36 30.38 -10.59
C GLY A 59 -23.14 29.45 -10.59
N ASN A 60 -22.24 29.54 -11.58
CA ASN A 60 -21.16 28.56 -11.74
C ASN A 60 -19.84 28.99 -11.08
N LEU A 61 -19.68 28.62 -9.81
CA LEU A 61 -18.50 28.89 -8.97
C LEU A 61 -17.19 28.19 -9.39
N PHE A 62 -17.16 27.50 -10.53
CA PHE A 62 -15.95 26.83 -11.03
C PHE A 62 -15.27 27.61 -12.17
N ARG A 63 -15.78 28.79 -12.52
CA ARG A 63 -15.20 29.64 -13.58
C ARG A 63 -14.04 30.50 -13.10
N ASN A 64 -14.04 30.88 -11.82
CA ASN A 64 -13.04 31.79 -11.25
C ASN A 64 -12.95 33.11 -12.03
N ASP A 65 -14.08 33.68 -12.45
CA ASP A 65 -14.11 34.95 -13.19
C ASP A 65 -14.22 36.19 -12.28
N TRP A 66 -14.52 35.95 -11.02
CA TRP A 66 -14.64 36.88 -9.91
C TRP A 66 -15.73 37.94 -10.10
N VAL A 67 -16.83 37.61 -10.80
CA VAL A 67 -17.97 38.51 -11.10
C VAL A 67 -19.08 38.49 -10.03
N GLY A 68 -19.11 37.47 -9.16
CA GLY A 68 -20.03 37.33 -8.02
C GLY A 68 -19.78 38.26 -6.81
N ASN A 69 -20.52 38.00 -5.74
CA ASN A 69 -20.62 38.91 -4.59
C ASN A 69 -19.61 38.55 -3.48
N TRP A 70 -18.83 39.52 -3.02
CA TRP A 70 -18.00 39.38 -1.81
C TRP A 70 -18.81 39.66 -0.55
N SER A 71 -18.56 38.91 0.52
CA SER A 71 -19.37 38.99 1.75
C SER A 71 -18.93 40.08 2.74
N GLY A 72 -17.72 40.60 2.60
CA GLY A 72 -17.09 41.50 3.58
C GLY A 72 -16.51 40.79 4.80
N LYS A 73 -16.54 39.45 4.85
CA LYS A 73 -15.93 38.66 5.94
C LYS A 73 -14.46 39.06 6.10
N ASN A 74 -14.05 39.36 7.33
CA ASN A 74 -12.70 39.83 7.67
C ASN A 74 -12.21 41.05 6.86
N GLY A 75 -13.14 41.90 6.40
CA GLY A 75 -12.83 43.12 5.64
C GLY A 75 -12.47 42.86 4.17
N ILE A 76 -12.88 41.72 3.62
CA ILE A 76 -12.68 41.38 2.21
C ILE A 76 -13.98 41.63 1.44
N ASP A 77 -14.11 42.85 0.91
CA ASP A 77 -15.28 43.31 0.13
C ASP A 77 -15.03 43.22 -1.39
N SER A 78 -13.81 42.89 -1.81
CA SER A 78 -13.42 42.76 -3.21
C SER A 78 -12.20 41.87 -3.41
N LYS A 79 -11.98 41.46 -4.66
CA LYS A 79 -10.75 40.75 -5.08
C LYS A 79 -9.48 41.56 -4.76
N GLN A 80 -9.55 42.88 -4.90
CA GLN A 80 -8.42 43.75 -4.58
C GLN A 80 -8.15 43.77 -3.07
N ASP A 81 -9.18 43.74 -2.23
CA ASP A 81 -9.01 43.63 -0.78
C ASP A 81 -8.37 42.30 -0.42
N TYR A 82 -8.79 41.19 -1.05
CA TYR A 82 -8.16 39.89 -0.87
C TYR A 82 -6.66 39.91 -1.19
N PHE A 83 -6.27 40.51 -2.33
CA PHE A 83 -4.86 40.65 -2.71
C PHE A 83 -4.04 41.52 -1.76
N ASN A 84 -4.65 42.56 -1.20
CA ASN A 84 -3.97 43.49 -0.29
C ASN A 84 -3.84 42.94 1.14
N ASN A 85 -4.58 41.89 1.50
CA ASN A 85 -4.66 41.36 2.86
C ASN A 85 -4.02 39.96 2.98
N GLY A 86 -2.70 39.89 2.82
CA GLY A 86 -1.95 38.63 2.95
C GLY A 86 -2.15 37.93 4.30
N ALA A 87 -2.25 38.69 5.40
CA ALA A 87 -2.55 38.12 6.73
C ALA A 87 -3.92 37.40 6.78
N ILE A 88 -4.90 37.86 5.99
CA ILE A 88 -6.19 37.19 5.89
C ILE A 88 -6.08 35.93 5.03
N GLN A 89 -5.26 35.90 3.97
CA GLN A 89 -5.00 34.67 3.21
C GLN A 89 -4.40 33.55 4.09
N GLU A 90 -3.52 33.91 5.04
CA GLU A 90 -2.95 32.97 6.03
C GLU A 90 -3.99 32.43 7.03
N ILE A 91 -5.07 33.18 7.27
CA ILE A 91 -6.21 32.71 8.08
C ILE A 91 -7.10 31.80 7.21
N ILE A 92 -7.44 32.25 6.01
CA ILE A 92 -8.29 31.54 5.05
C ILE A 92 -7.78 30.12 4.78
N VAL A 93 -6.47 29.94 4.56
CA VAL A 93 -5.91 28.61 4.27
C VAL A 93 -6.05 27.64 5.44
N ARG A 94 -6.04 28.14 6.68
CA ARG A 94 -6.26 27.32 7.88
C ARG A 94 -7.72 26.95 8.05
N GLU A 95 -8.62 27.93 7.89
CA GLU A 95 -10.07 27.68 7.86
C GLU A 95 -10.44 26.70 6.73
N TRP A 96 -9.73 26.76 5.60
CA TRP A 96 -9.94 25.84 4.49
C TRP A 96 -9.54 24.42 4.83
N HIS A 97 -8.42 24.24 5.52
CA HIS A 97 -8.02 22.93 6.02
C HIS A 97 -9.04 22.33 7.00
N ASP A 98 -9.69 23.15 7.83
CA ASP A 98 -10.78 22.67 8.70
C ASP A 98 -11.95 22.13 7.85
N ILE A 99 -12.38 22.87 6.81
CA ILE A 99 -13.42 22.40 5.86
C ILE A 99 -12.98 21.13 5.12
N LEU A 100 -11.73 21.06 4.68
CA LEU A 100 -11.22 19.86 3.99
C LEU A 100 -11.21 18.66 4.92
N TRP A 101 -10.81 18.83 6.18
CA TRP A 101 -10.82 17.75 7.15
C TRP A 101 -12.24 17.28 7.48
N GLU A 102 -13.19 18.20 7.63
CA GLU A 102 -14.62 17.86 7.77
C GLU A 102 -15.13 17.03 6.58
N ARG A 103 -14.66 17.33 5.36
CA ARG A 103 -15.03 16.57 4.15
C ARG A 103 -14.36 15.21 4.08
N ILE A 104 -13.09 15.12 4.47
CA ILE A 104 -12.32 13.86 4.52
C ILE A 104 -13.00 12.89 5.49
N THR A 105 -13.31 13.35 6.69
CA THR A 105 -13.99 12.57 7.74
C THR A 105 -15.43 12.22 7.36
N PHE A 106 -16.19 13.16 6.77
CA PHE A 106 -17.54 12.87 6.26
C PHE A 106 -17.57 11.77 5.18
N LEU A 107 -16.49 11.66 4.41
CA LEU A 107 -16.33 10.63 3.38
C LEU A 107 -15.64 9.36 3.90
N GLU A 108 -15.36 9.28 5.20
CA GLU A 108 -14.66 8.17 5.87
C GLU A 108 -13.30 7.86 5.22
N LEU A 109 -12.59 8.90 4.78
CA LEU A 109 -11.27 8.77 4.15
C LEU A 109 -10.13 8.84 5.16
N ASP A 110 -10.40 9.32 6.36
CA ASP A 110 -9.46 9.43 7.48
C ASP A 110 -8.93 8.08 7.95
N LYS A 111 -9.68 6.98 7.79
CA LYS A 111 -9.20 5.60 8.01
C LYS A 111 -7.96 5.20 7.19
N TYR A 112 -7.68 5.93 6.10
CA TYR A 112 -6.47 5.71 5.31
C TYR A 112 -5.22 6.33 5.93
N GLU A 113 -5.34 7.10 7.02
CA GLU A 113 -4.19 7.58 7.77
C GLU A 113 -3.29 6.41 8.21
N GLY A 114 -1.98 6.56 7.99
CA GLY A 114 -0.99 5.56 8.37
C GLY A 114 -0.85 4.36 7.42
N GLN A 115 -1.78 4.17 6.49
CA GLN A 115 -1.71 3.11 5.48
C GLN A 115 -0.59 3.39 4.45
N ILE A 116 -0.11 2.34 3.78
CA ILE A 116 0.77 2.47 2.61
C ILE A 116 0.04 1.87 1.41
N LEU A 117 -0.30 2.71 0.44
CA LEU A 117 -0.99 2.27 -0.77
C LEU A 117 -0.04 2.34 -1.96
N ASN A 118 0.23 1.21 -2.60
CA ASN A 118 1.16 1.11 -3.74
C ASN A 118 2.49 1.84 -3.47
N ASP A 119 3.15 1.50 -2.36
CA ASP A 119 4.37 2.12 -1.83
C ASP A 119 4.26 3.62 -1.45
N HIS A 120 3.05 4.16 -1.35
CA HIS A 120 2.81 5.55 -0.97
C HIS A 120 2.19 5.64 0.42
N GLN A 121 2.98 6.14 1.38
CA GLN A 121 2.49 6.40 2.72
C GLN A 121 1.43 7.50 2.70
N ILE A 122 0.26 7.17 3.25
CA ILE A 122 -0.85 8.08 3.40
C ILE A 122 -0.75 8.75 4.77
N THR A 123 -0.81 10.08 4.78
CA THR A 123 -0.72 10.89 6.01
C THR A 123 -1.80 11.95 6.00
N ILE A 124 -2.19 12.46 7.17
CA ILE A 124 -3.17 13.56 7.27
C ILE A 124 -2.74 14.76 6.41
N SER A 125 -1.47 15.17 6.50
CA SER A 125 -0.96 16.30 5.72
C SER A 125 -0.95 16.03 4.21
N GLY A 126 -0.67 14.79 3.80
CA GLY A 126 -0.77 14.39 2.39
C GLY A 126 -2.22 14.37 1.89
N MET A 127 -3.17 13.91 2.70
CA MET A 127 -4.59 13.94 2.36
C MET A 127 -5.11 15.37 2.21
N LEU A 128 -4.77 16.27 3.13
CA LEU A 128 -5.13 17.70 3.04
C LEU A 128 -4.58 18.35 1.78
N SER A 129 -3.34 18.04 1.40
CA SER A 129 -2.72 18.63 0.21
C SER A 129 -3.39 18.14 -1.08
N VAL A 130 -3.68 16.84 -1.18
CA VAL A 130 -4.41 16.29 -2.33
C VAL A 130 -5.84 16.81 -2.39
N ALA A 131 -6.52 16.93 -1.24
CA ALA A 131 -7.86 17.50 -1.19
C ALA A 131 -7.87 19.01 -1.54
N HIS A 132 -6.80 19.75 -1.23
CA HIS A 132 -6.62 21.12 -1.70
C HIS A 132 -6.46 21.18 -3.22
N LEU A 133 -5.66 20.27 -3.80
CA LEU A 133 -5.36 20.23 -5.24
C LEU A 133 -6.57 19.84 -6.11
N VAL A 134 -7.27 18.75 -5.74
CA VAL A 134 -8.30 18.13 -6.59
C VAL A 134 -9.67 17.98 -5.92
N GLY A 135 -9.83 18.52 -4.72
CA GLY A 135 -11.03 18.34 -3.88
C GLY A 135 -11.01 17.00 -3.12
N ALA A 136 -11.80 16.90 -2.04
CA ALA A 136 -11.93 15.67 -1.26
C ALA A 136 -12.65 14.54 -2.02
N GLY A 137 -13.58 14.88 -2.93
CA GLY A 137 -14.45 13.93 -3.62
C GLY A 137 -15.93 14.13 -3.26
N SER A 138 -16.79 13.15 -3.55
CA SER A 138 -18.21 13.17 -3.16
C SER A 138 -18.77 11.78 -2.92
N THR A 139 -19.93 11.70 -2.26
CA THR A 139 -20.67 10.44 -2.09
C THR A 139 -21.28 9.92 -3.39
N SER A 140 -21.29 10.71 -4.46
CA SER A 140 -21.83 10.35 -5.77
C SER A 140 -20.76 9.94 -6.79
N SER A 141 -19.48 9.87 -6.39
CA SER A 141 -18.38 9.50 -7.27
C SER A 141 -17.30 8.73 -6.52
N GLU A 142 -16.91 7.58 -7.07
CA GLU A 142 -15.82 6.75 -6.56
C GLU A 142 -14.46 7.07 -7.23
N THR A 143 -14.40 8.07 -8.11
CA THR A 143 -13.19 8.36 -8.91
C THR A 143 -12.76 9.82 -8.90
N ALA A 144 -13.45 10.66 -8.12
CA ALA A 144 -13.19 12.09 -8.03
C ALA A 144 -12.42 12.44 -6.75
N GLY A 145 -11.53 13.43 -6.86
CA GLY A 145 -10.79 13.99 -5.73
C GLY A 145 -9.87 12.99 -5.03
N LEU A 146 -9.58 13.29 -3.76
CA LEU A 146 -8.85 12.42 -2.84
C LEU A 146 -9.51 11.04 -2.72
N LYS A 147 -10.85 10.98 -2.60
CA LYS A 147 -11.60 9.72 -2.51
C LYS A 147 -11.22 8.75 -3.64
N GLY A 148 -11.28 9.22 -4.88
CA GLY A 148 -10.93 8.38 -6.04
C GLY A 148 -9.46 7.97 -6.09
N TYR A 149 -8.55 8.81 -5.57
CA TYR A 149 -7.14 8.47 -5.44
C TYR A 149 -6.93 7.34 -4.42
N LEU A 150 -7.49 7.48 -3.21
CA LEU A 150 -7.36 6.48 -2.14
C LEU A 150 -8.02 5.15 -2.50
N GLN A 151 -9.26 5.17 -2.99
CA GLN A 151 -10.00 3.96 -3.38
C GLN A 151 -9.40 3.22 -4.57
N SER A 152 -8.49 3.86 -5.31
CA SER A 152 -7.74 3.19 -6.38
C SER A 152 -6.45 2.52 -5.89
N GLY A 153 -6.14 2.56 -4.58
CA GLY A 153 -4.84 2.16 -4.05
C GLY A 153 -3.72 3.10 -4.50
N ALA A 154 -3.99 4.41 -4.54
CA ALA A 154 -3.04 5.43 -5.01
C ALA A 154 -2.58 5.30 -6.48
N ILE A 155 -3.27 4.52 -7.31
CA ILE A 155 -2.94 4.30 -8.74
C ILE A 155 -3.52 5.41 -9.63
N ILE A 156 -4.78 5.80 -9.42
CA ILE A 156 -5.44 6.85 -10.19
C ILE A 156 -5.00 8.20 -9.64
N SER A 157 -3.89 8.71 -10.19
CA SER A 157 -3.31 10.00 -9.83
C SER A 157 -3.65 11.07 -10.86
N LYS A 158 -4.86 11.63 -10.78
CA LYS A 158 -5.29 12.73 -11.67
C LYS A 158 -4.38 13.95 -11.48
N ALA A 159 -4.06 14.60 -12.59
CA ALA A 159 -3.31 15.85 -12.61
C ALA A 159 -4.24 17.07 -12.59
N ASP A 160 -3.78 18.17 -12.00
CA ASP A 160 -4.38 19.48 -12.14
C ASP A 160 -4.15 20.08 -13.56
N GLY A 161 -4.62 21.31 -13.78
CA GLY A 161 -4.42 22.01 -15.06
C GLY A 161 -2.95 22.30 -15.40
N ASN A 162 -2.04 22.20 -14.43
CA ASN A 162 -0.60 22.41 -14.59
C ASN A 162 0.19 21.10 -14.72
N GLY A 163 -0.47 19.94 -14.68
CA GLY A 163 0.16 18.62 -14.78
C GLY A 163 0.67 18.04 -13.46
N THR A 164 0.40 18.68 -12.32
CA THR A 164 0.78 18.18 -11.00
C THR A 164 -0.23 17.15 -10.50
N THR A 165 0.26 16.00 -10.04
CA THR A 165 -0.60 14.86 -9.71
C THR A 165 -0.91 14.77 -8.22
N ALA A 166 -2.02 14.11 -7.87
CA ALA A 166 -2.34 13.76 -6.49
C ALA A 166 -1.18 13.06 -5.77
N ASN A 167 -0.53 12.09 -6.43
CA ASN A 167 0.62 11.38 -5.87
C ASN A 167 1.81 12.31 -5.57
N THR A 168 2.07 13.29 -6.44
CA THR A 168 3.12 14.30 -6.19
C THR A 168 2.84 15.08 -4.90
N PHE A 169 1.60 15.44 -4.64
CA PHE A 169 1.18 16.16 -3.44
C PHE A 169 1.16 15.27 -2.19
N MET A 170 0.64 14.04 -2.30
CA MET A 170 0.65 13.05 -1.21
C MET A 170 2.09 12.86 -0.67
N ILE A 171 3.06 12.68 -1.57
CA ILE A 171 4.47 12.49 -1.22
C ILE A 171 5.11 13.78 -0.70
N SER A 172 4.96 14.90 -1.42
CA SER A 172 5.65 16.15 -1.07
C SER A 172 5.20 16.70 0.29
N PHE A 173 3.93 16.50 0.63
CA PHE A 173 3.34 16.95 1.89
C PHE A 173 3.24 15.84 2.93
N SER A 174 3.96 14.73 2.77
CA SER A 174 3.97 13.67 3.78
C SER A 174 4.71 14.09 5.05
N GLY A 175 4.09 13.80 6.20
CA GLY A 175 4.69 13.91 7.53
C GLY A 175 4.81 15.33 8.10
N PHE A 176 4.02 16.29 7.62
CA PHE A 176 3.91 17.59 8.28
C PHE A 176 2.97 17.48 9.48
N GLN A 177 3.29 18.17 10.57
CA GLN A 177 2.38 18.30 11.70
C GLN A 177 1.09 18.98 11.27
N THR A 178 -0.04 18.50 11.78
CA THR A 178 -1.37 19.10 11.58
C THR A 178 -2.10 19.17 12.94
N PRO A 179 -3.14 20.01 13.09
CA PRO A 179 -3.95 20.05 14.31
C PRO A 179 -4.98 18.91 14.39
N PHE A 180 -5.04 18.05 13.37
CA PHE A 180 -6.02 16.99 13.25
C PHE A 180 -5.44 15.65 13.73
N THR A 181 -6.33 14.77 14.17
CA THR A 181 -6.03 13.42 14.64
C THR A 181 -7.15 12.49 14.17
N VAL A 182 -6.82 11.22 14.00
CA VAL A 182 -7.78 10.15 13.70
C VAL A 182 -7.93 9.26 14.93
N ASP A 183 -9.15 8.84 15.22
CA ASP A 183 -9.46 7.86 16.25
C ASP A 183 -9.71 6.51 15.56
N HIS A 184 -8.68 5.67 15.53
CA HIS A 184 -8.75 4.31 14.97
C HIS A 184 -9.14 3.26 16.02
N SER A 185 -10.05 3.59 16.94
CA SER A 185 -10.64 2.62 17.88
C SER A 185 -11.98 2.00 17.46
N PRO A 186 -12.80 2.64 16.60
CA PRO A 186 -13.95 1.98 15.99
C PRO A 186 -13.53 0.93 14.95
N ALA A 187 -14.43 -0.01 14.66
CA ALA A 187 -14.26 -0.93 13.55
C ALA A 187 -14.27 -0.19 12.19
N GLU A 188 -13.25 -0.45 11.37
CA GLU A 188 -13.03 0.15 10.06
C GLU A 188 -13.04 -0.89 8.93
N LEU A 189 -13.52 -0.47 7.75
CA LEU A 189 -13.33 -1.19 6.50
C LEU A 189 -12.24 -0.49 5.70
N ILE A 190 -11.05 -1.08 5.67
CA ILE A 190 -9.86 -0.54 5.01
C ILE A 190 -9.61 -1.36 3.75
N THR A 191 -9.66 -0.70 2.60
CA THR A 191 -9.51 -1.35 1.31
C THR A 191 -8.31 -0.75 0.59
N GLY A 192 -7.36 -1.60 0.21
CA GLY A 192 -6.28 -1.28 -0.71
C GLY A 192 -6.80 -0.99 -2.12
N GLY A 193 -5.95 -1.16 -3.12
CA GLY A 193 -6.32 -1.11 -4.53
C GLY A 193 -5.68 -2.24 -5.31
N THR A 194 -5.29 -1.97 -6.55
CA THR A 194 -4.65 -2.98 -7.39
C THR A 194 -3.12 -2.89 -7.33
N GLY A 195 -2.57 -2.31 -6.26
CA GLY A 195 -1.15 -2.10 -6.04
C GLY A 195 -0.58 -3.15 -5.10
N ARG A 196 0.61 -2.92 -4.56
CA ARG A 196 1.03 -3.63 -3.34
C ARG A 196 0.77 -2.72 -2.15
N ASP A 197 -0.11 -3.14 -1.28
CA ASP A 197 -0.58 -2.32 -0.18
C ASP A 197 -0.12 -2.90 1.16
N THR A 198 0.21 -2.01 2.08
CA THR A 198 0.42 -2.35 3.49
C THR A 198 -0.71 -1.72 4.30
N LEU A 199 -1.54 -2.59 4.87
CA LEU A 199 -2.73 -2.23 5.62
C LEU A 199 -2.52 -2.49 7.12
N THR A 200 -3.02 -1.60 7.96
CA THR A 200 -3.02 -1.72 9.43
C THR A 200 -4.44 -1.46 9.92
N GLY A 201 -5.04 -2.40 10.65
CA GLY A 201 -6.38 -2.22 11.26
C GLY A 201 -6.39 -1.19 12.39
N PHE A 202 -5.28 -1.12 13.13
CA PHE A 202 -5.16 -0.37 14.38
C PHE A 202 -5.95 -1.00 15.51
N GLU A 203 -6.78 -0.25 16.24
CA GLU A 203 -7.59 -0.80 17.33
C GLU A 203 -9.01 -1.07 16.82
N GLY A 204 -9.72 -2.01 17.44
CA GLY A 204 -11.08 -2.35 17.01
C GLY A 204 -11.13 -3.70 16.30
N ASN A 205 -12.20 -3.92 15.54
CA ASN A 205 -12.43 -5.18 14.85
C ASN A 205 -12.62 -4.87 13.37
N ASP A 206 -11.54 -4.94 12.61
CA ASP A 206 -11.46 -4.33 11.29
C ASP A 206 -11.65 -5.35 10.18
N THR A 207 -11.92 -4.83 8.99
CA THR A 207 -11.87 -5.61 7.76
C THR A 207 -10.85 -5.00 6.83
N LEU A 208 -9.78 -5.76 6.55
CA LEU A 208 -8.72 -5.36 5.63
C LEU A 208 -8.89 -6.10 4.31
N ASN A 209 -9.01 -5.36 3.22
CA ASN A 209 -9.11 -5.91 1.86
C ASN A 209 -7.89 -5.50 1.04
N GLY A 210 -7.00 -6.44 0.71
CA GLY A 210 -5.83 -6.16 -0.15
C GLY A 210 -6.21 -5.96 -1.62
N ASN A 211 -7.05 -6.86 -2.13
CA ASN A 211 -7.48 -7.00 -3.53
C ASN A 211 -6.47 -7.72 -4.44
N GLU A 212 -5.77 -7.00 -5.32
CA GLU A 212 -4.88 -7.61 -6.33
C GLU A 212 -3.43 -7.42 -5.93
N ASN A 213 -2.57 -8.35 -6.36
CA ASN A 213 -1.14 -8.44 -6.06
C ASN A 213 -0.84 -9.06 -4.70
N THR A 214 0.12 -8.50 -3.96
CA THR A 214 0.63 -9.09 -2.73
C THR A 214 0.59 -8.01 -1.68
N ASP A 215 -0.37 -8.17 -0.79
CA ASP A 215 -0.71 -7.19 0.22
C ASP A 215 -0.28 -7.71 1.60
N THR A 216 0.06 -6.75 2.46
CA THR A 216 0.60 -7.02 3.80
C THR A 216 -0.29 -6.40 4.86
N ALA A 217 -0.78 -7.20 5.80
CA ALA A 217 -1.37 -6.71 7.04
C ALA A 217 -0.29 -6.55 8.12
N ILE A 218 -0.27 -5.42 8.83
CA ILE A 218 0.68 -5.13 9.91
C ILE A 218 -0.02 -5.23 11.27
N TYR A 219 0.63 -5.94 12.19
CA TYR A 219 0.25 -6.02 13.61
C TYR A 219 1.44 -5.65 14.48
N ARG A 220 1.19 -4.97 15.61
CA ARG A 220 2.26 -4.38 16.45
C ARG A 220 2.69 -5.26 17.61
N GLY A 221 2.17 -6.48 17.69
CA GLY A 221 2.56 -7.46 18.69
C GLY A 221 3.47 -8.53 18.09
N HIS A 222 3.86 -9.49 18.91
CA HIS A 222 4.55 -10.69 18.45
C HIS A 222 3.55 -11.72 17.93
N LEU A 223 3.94 -12.62 17.03
CA LEU A 223 3.03 -13.67 16.50
C LEU A 223 2.29 -14.43 17.61
N ASN A 224 2.98 -14.75 18.71
CA ASN A 224 2.40 -15.49 19.85
C ASN A 224 1.32 -14.71 20.64
N ASP A 225 1.14 -13.42 20.37
CA ASP A 225 0.06 -12.63 20.94
C ASP A 225 -1.27 -12.79 20.17
N TYR A 226 -1.25 -13.51 19.03
CA TYR A 226 -2.38 -13.63 18.11
C TYR A 226 -2.82 -15.07 17.89
N ASP A 227 -4.11 -15.26 17.65
CA ASP A 227 -4.68 -16.47 17.04
C ASP A 227 -5.00 -16.16 15.58
N ILE A 228 -4.47 -16.95 14.64
CA ILE A 228 -4.63 -16.76 13.20
C ILE A 228 -5.32 -17.99 12.64
N ARG A 229 -6.45 -17.80 11.95
CA ARG A 229 -7.22 -18.91 11.39
C ARG A 229 -7.82 -18.58 10.03
N PRO A 230 -7.85 -19.53 9.09
CA PRO A 230 -8.59 -19.37 7.86
C PRO A 230 -10.09 -19.56 8.10
N ASP A 231 -10.90 -18.82 7.37
CA ASP A 231 -12.35 -18.93 7.35
C ASP A 231 -12.84 -19.70 6.12
N ALA A 232 -14.08 -20.18 6.17
CA ALA A 232 -14.65 -21.04 5.12
C ALA A 232 -14.87 -20.34 3.78
N ASP A 233 -14.88 -19.01 3.76
CA ASP A 233 -15.00 -18.17 2.56
C ASP A 233 -13.65 -17.80 1.93
N GLY A 234 -12.53 -18.25 2.53
CA GLY A 234 -11.17 -17.96 2.07
C GLY A 234 -10.53 -16.72 2.69
N SER A 235 -11.25 -15.98 3.53
CA SER A 235 -10.67 -14.94 4.37
C SER A 235 -9.89 -15.54 5.56
N TRP A 236 -9.16 -14.70 6.29
CA TRP A 236 -8.51 -15.08 7.53
C TRP A 236 -9.00 -14.20 8.68
N THR A 237 -9.27 -14.80 9.83
CA THR A 237 -9.46 -14.07 11.08
C THR A 237 -8.13 -13.98 11.82
N VAL A 238 -7.75 -12.79 12.29
CA VAL A 238 -6.66 -12.57 13.24
C VAL A 238 -7.24 -12.01 14.53
N ILE A 239 -6.93 -12.65 15.66
CA ILE A 239 -7.47 -12.28 16.97
C ILE A 239 -6.31 -11.94 17.89
N HIS A 240 -6.23 -10.68 18.33
CA HIS A 240 -5.32 -10.32 19.40
C HIS A 240 -5.80 -10.94 20.72
N GLN A 241 -4.97 -11.79 21.32
CA GLN A 241 -5.29 -12.49 22.55
C GLN A 241 -5.17 -11.59 23.77
N ASN A 242 -5.69 -12.05 24.91
CA ASN A 242 -5.53 -11.43 26.24
C ASN A 242 -6.04 -9.97 26.36
N GLY A 243 -6.92 -9.53 25.47
CA GLY A 243 -7.49 -8.19 25.48
C GLY A 243 -6.53 -7.11 25.00
N GLY A 244 -5.63 -7.45 24.07
CA GLY A 244 -4.87 -6.45 23.32
C GLY A 244 -5.76 -5.59 22.43
N VAL A 245 -5.19 -4.47 21.99
CA VAL A 245 -5.96 -3.37 21.39
C VAL A 245 -6.31 -3.61 19.92
N ASP A 246 -5.53 -4.42 19.20
CA ASP A 246 -5.77 -4.77 17.80
C ASP A 246 -6.99 -5.70 17.59
N GLY A 247 -7.69 -6.08 18.66
CA GLY A 247 -9.02 -6.72 18.61
C GLY A 247 -9.14 -7.97 17.73
N THR A 248 -10.12 -8.00 16.83
CA THR A 248 -10.44 -9.16 15.98
C THR A 248 -10.70 -8.71 14.55
N ASP A 249 -9.75 -8.99 13.68
CA ASP A 249 -9.72 -8.51 12.31
C ASP A 249 -10.04 -9.62 11.32
N THR A 250 -10.64 -9.22 10.19
CA THR A 250 -10.90 -10.07 9.03
C THR A 250 -10.05 -9.61 7.86
N LEU A 251 -9.23 -10.51 7.33
CA LEU A 251 -8.32 -10.26 6.21
C LEU A 251 -8.86 -10.93 4.94
N ASN A 252 -9.20 -10.12 3.94
CA ASN A 252 -9.61 -10.59 2.63
C ASN A 252 -8.53 -10.27 1.61
N GLN A 253 -8.10 -11.30 0.85
CA GLN A 253 -7.10 -11.12 -0.21
C GLN A 253 -5.84 -10.41 0.32
N ILE A 254 -5.34 -10.91 1.45
CA ILE A 254 -4.07 -10.51 2.06
C ILE A 254 -3.18 -11.74 2.02
N GLU A 255 -1.98 -11.60 1.48
CA GLU A 255 -1.06 -12.73 1.30
C GLU A 255 0.01 -12.77 2.40
N ARG A 256 0.26 -11.65 3.09
CA ARG A 256 1.29 -11.51 4.11
C ARG A 256 0.73 -10.89 5.38
N ILE A 257 1.13 -11.43 6.53
CA ILE A 257 0.98 -10.78 7.83
C ILE A 257 2.38 -10.50 8.37
N GLN A 258 2.61 -9.29 8.85
CA GLN A 258 3.85 -8.91 9.51
C GLN A 258 3.59 -8.51 10.96
N PHE A 259 4.28 -9.22 11.86
CA PHE A 259 4.35 -8.94 13.29
C PHE A 259 5.69 -8.26 13.62
N ASP A 260 5.88 -7.89 14.89
CA ASP A 260 7.11 -7.25 15.37
C ASP A 260 8.34 -8.19 15.37
N ASP A 261 8.14 -9.51 15.45
CA ASP A 261 9.19 -10.52 15.47
C ASP A 261 9.33 -11.35 14.18
N ILE A 262 8.21 -11.68 13.53
CA ILE A 262 8.18 -12.58 12.37
C ILE A 262 7.05 -12.21 11.40
N SER A 263 7.06 -12.80 10.22
CA SER A 263 5.98 -12.68 9.25
C SER A 263 5.38 -14.04 8.93
N VAL A 264 4.13 -14.04 8.47
CA VAL A 264 3.37 -15.23 8.07
C VAL A 264 2.83 -15.03 6.66
N ALA A 265 3.11 -15.97 5.76
CA ALA A 265 2.56 -15.97 4.41
C ALA A 265 1.34 -16.91 4.32
N LEU A 266 0.24 -16.40 3.76
CA LEU A 266 -1.07 -17.06 3.79
C LEU A 266 -1.43 -17.77 2.46
N ASP A 267 -0.78 -17.40 1.36
CA ASP A 267 -1.08 -17.86 -0.01
C ASP A 267 -0.44 -19.22 -0.34
N LEU A 268 -0.84 -20.28 0.38
CA LEU A 268 -0.29 -21.63 0.19
C LEU A 268 -0.73 -22.30 -1.14
N ASP A 269 -1.73 -21.76 -1.82
CA ASP A 269 -2.06 -22.06 -3.21
C ASP A 269 -1.28 -21.18 -4.22
N GLY A 270 -0.59 -20.16 -3.73
CA GLY A 270 0.23 -19.21 -4.46
C GLY A 270 1.72 -19.28 -4.12
N LYS A 271 2.31 -18.12 -3.80
CA LYS A 271 3.77 -17.98 -3.67
C LYS A 271 4.33 -18.67 -2.44
N ALA A 272 3.62 -18.66 -1.31
CA ALA A 272 4.05 -19.43 -0.14
C ALA A 272 4.09 -20.93 -0.43
N GLY A 273 3.10 -21.46 -1.15
CA GLY A 273 3.08 -22.87 -1.57
C GLY A 273 4.23 -23.23 -2.52
N ILE A 274 4.52 -22.35 -3.49
CA ILE A 274 5.67 -22.51 -4.39
C ILE A 274 6.98 -22.55 -3.60
N THR A 275 7.16 -21.63 -2.64
CA THR A 275 8.33 -21.60 -1.76
C THR A 275 8.43 -22.88 -0.94
N ALA A 276 7.34 -23.32 -0.27
CA ALA A 276 7.29 -24.55 0.52
C ALA A 276 7.74 -25.77 -0.27
N LYS A 277 7.14 -25.96 -1.44
CA LYS A 277 7.40 -27.11 -2.31
C LYS A 277 8.82 -27.09 -2.86
N THR A 278 9.32 -25.91 -3.21
CA THR A 278 10.71 -25.72 -3.65
C THR A 278 11.70 -26.08 -2.54
N LEU A 279 11.47 -25.59 -1.33
CA LEU A 279 12.31 -25.90 -0.16
C LEU A 279 12.31 -27.40 0.15
N GLY A 280 11.12 -28.01 0.22
CA GLY A 280 10.97 -29.45 0.45
C GLY A 280 11.71 -30.30 -0.58
N ALA A 281 11.57 -29.98 -1.87
CA ALA A 281 12.18 -30.75 -2.95
C ALA A 281 13.71 -30.56 -3.05
N VAL A 282 14.21 -29.36 -2.78
CA VAL A 282 15.62 -29.01 -3.04
C VAL A 282 16.49 -29.14 -1.80
N PHE A 283 15.97 -28.80 -0.62
CA PHE A 283 16.71 -28.77 0.64
C PHE A 283 16.17 -29.75 1.69
N GLY A 284 15.11 -30.52 1.34
CA GLY A 284 14.47 -31.49 2.22
C GLY A 284 13.40 -30.85 3.11
N ARG A 285 12.47 -31.68 3.61
CA ARG A 285 11.28 -31.20 4.35
C ARG A 285 11.57 -30.30 5.56
N GLU A 286 12.68 -30.54 6.28
CA GLU A 286 13.04 -29.76 7.47
C GLU A 286 13.44 -28.32 7.11
N SER A 287 13.72 -28.04 5.84
CA SER A 287 14.05 -26.68 5.38
C SER A 287 12.83 -25.76 5.31
N VAL A 288 11.62 -26.31 5.32
CA VAL A 288 10.38 -25.52 5.26
C VAL A 288 10.15 -24.73 6.56
N SER A 289 10.68 -25.20 7.69
CA SER A 289 10.70 -24.45 8.96
C SER A 289 11.91 -23.53 9.10
N ASN A 290 12.72 -23.34 8.05
CA ASN A 290 13.81 -22.36 8.06
C ASN A 290 13.27 -21.01 7.57
N GLU A 291 12.91 -20.17 8.51
CA GLU A 291 12.26 -18.88 8.28
C GLU A 291 13.08 -17.95 7.36
N THR A 292 14.40 -18.03 7.40
CA THR A 292 15.29 -17.26 6.49
C THR A 292 15.17 -17.78 5.06
N PHE A 293 15.10 -19.10 4.85
CA PHE A 293 14.95 -19.67 3.51
C PHE A 293 13.56 -19.40 2.95
N SER A 294 12.53 -19.51 3.78
CA SER A 294 11.16 -19.11 3.44
C SER A 294 11.11 -17.64 3.02
N GLY A 295 11.77 -16.76 3.80
CA GLY A 295 11.85 -15.32 3.51
C GLY A 295 12.54 -15.01 2.19
N ILE A 296 13.65 -15.69 1.89
CA ILE A 296 14.35 -15.54 0.60
C ILE A 296 13.44 -15.96 -0.56
N GLY A 297 12.80 -17.13 -0.46
CA GLY A 297 11.93 -17.64 -1.53
C GLY A 297 10.74 -16.72 -1.79
N LEU A 298 10.07 -16.30 -0.72
CA LEU A 298 8.94 -15.36 -0.76
C LEU A 298 9.36 -14.01 -1.35
N SER A 299 10.44 -13.39 -0.85
CA SER A 299 10.93 -12.11 -1.36
C SER A 299 11.23 -12.15 -2.86
N LEU A 300 11.86 -13.22 -3.36
CA LEU A 300 12.15 -13.36 -4.79
C LEU A 300 10.87 -13.45 -5.62
N LEU A 301 9.87 -14.24 -5.19
CA LEU A 301 8.59 -14.36 -5.89
C LEU A 301 7.77 -13.06 -5.79
N ASP A 302 7.84 -12.39 -4.65
CA ASP A 302 7.21 -11.11 -4.42
C ASP A 302 7.80 -10.06 -5.34
N ASP A 303 9.11 -10.04 -5.57
CA ASP A 303 9.77 -9.16 -6.55
C ASP A 303 9.60 -9.57 -8.02
N GLY A 304 8.75 -10.56 -8.30
CA GLY A 304 8.33 -10.94 -9.64
C GLY A 304 9.17 -12.06 -10.27
N MET A 305 10.02 -12.74 -9.50
CA MET A 305 10.63 -13.99 -9.97
C MET A 305 9.52 -15.01 -10.24
N ASN A 306 9.61 -15.72 -11.36
CA ASN A 306 8.67 -16.81 -11.65
C ASN A 306 9.13 -18.13 -11.02
N HIS A 307 8.21 -19.09 -10.90
CA HIS A 307 8.45 -20.41 -10.30
C HIS A 307 9.67 -21.14 -10.91
N ALA A 308 9.83 -21.13 -12.24
CA ALA A 308 10.97 -21.81 -12.88
C ALA A 308 12.31 -21.16 -12.53
N ALA A 309 12.35 -19.82 -12.45
CA ALA A 309 13.54 -19.10 -12.04
C ALA A 309 13.87 -19.36 -10.56
N LEU A 310 12.87 -19.41 -9.67
CA LEU A 310 13.08 -19.75 -8.25
C LEU A 310 13.61 -21.18 -8.09
N MET A 311 13.00 -22.16 -8.77
CA MET A 311 13.47 -23.54 -8.72
C MET A 311 14.90 -23.68 -9.24
N GLN A 312 15.22 -23.01 -10.35
CA GLN A 312 16.58 -22.97 -10.89
C GLN A 312 17.55 -22.36 -9.88
N PHE A 313 17.17 -21.26 -9.24
CA PHE A 313 17.97 -20.58 -8.22
C PHE A 313 18.24 -21.49 -7.02
N ALA A 314 17.20 -22.15 -6.49
CA ALA A 314 17.31 -23.08 -5.37
C ALA A 314 18.25 -24.26 -5.68
N ILE A 315 18.07 -24.94 -6.83
CA ILE A 315 18.94 -26.07 -7.21
C ILE A 315 20.38 -25.59 -7.43
N SER A 316 20.58 -24.39 -7.99
CA SER A 316 21.91 -23.81 -8.16
C SER A 316 22.58 -23.55 -6.82
N ALA A 317 21.84 -23.05 -5.83
CA ALA A 317 22.34 -22.84 -4.47
C ALA A 317 22.69 -24.18 -3.78
N ALA A 318 21.91 -25.23 -4.01
CA ALA A 318 22.14 -26.55 -3.42
C ALA A 318 23.36 -27.29 -4.02
N LEU A 319 23.55 -27.21 -5.34
CA LEU A 319 24.56 -28.01 -6.06
C LEU A 319 25.81 -27.24 -6.47
N GLY A 320 25.75 -25.90 -6.54
CA GLY A 320 26.82 -25.09 -7.10
C GLY A 320 27.19 -25.54 -8.52
N ASP A 321 28.49 -25.71 -8.77
CA ASP A 321 29.02 -26.14 -10.08
C ASP A 321 28.49 -27.52 -10.54
N ASN A 322 28.03 -28.36 -9.60
CA ASN A 322 27.50 -29.69 -9.91
C ASN A 322 26.10 -29.67 -10.53
N ILE A 323 25.45 -28.51 -10.67
CA ILE A 323 24.13 -28.42 -11.31
C ILE A 323 24.14 -28.90 -12.78
N THR A 324 25.30 -28.83 -13.44
CA THR A 324 25.47 -29.35 -14.81
C THR A 324 25.53 -30.87 -14.89
N ASN A 325 25.65 -31.55 -13.75
CA ASN A 325 25.60 -33.00 -13.65
C ASN A 325 24.14 -33.44 -13.39
N HIS A 326 23.45 -33.87 -14.44
CA HIS A 326 22.06 -34.31 -14.35
C HIS A 326 21.83 -35.48 -13.37
N THR A 327 22.82 -36.35 -13.17
CA THR A 327 22.73 -37.41 -12.14
C THR A 327 22.70 -36.80 -10.73
N ALA A 328 23.49 -35.75 -10.47
CA ALA A 328 23.48 -35.06 -9.19
C ALA A 328 22.14 -34.34 -8.94
N VAL A 329 21.58 -33.70 -9.97
CA VAL A 329 20.25 -33.06 -9.90
C VAL A 329 19.16 -34.08 -9.55
N VAL A 330 19.12 -35.21 -10.27
CA VAL A 330 18.11 -36.25 -10.04
C VAL A 330 18.26 -36.86 -8.64
N ASN A 331 19.48 -37.17 -8.20
CA ASN A 331 19.70 -37.73 -6.88
C ASN A 331 19.26 -36.78 -5.77
N LEU A 332 19.62 -35.49 -5.86
CA LEU A 332 19.22 -34.49 -4.88
C LEU A 332 17.69 -34.45 -4.71
N LEU A 333 16.97 -34.25 -5.82
CA LEU A 333 15.51 -34.12 -5.79
C LEU A 333 14.84 -35.41 -5.31
N TYR A 334 15.30 -36.57 -5.81
CA TYR A 334 14.71 -37.85 -5.48
C TYR A 334 14.95 -38.22 -4.01
N GLU A 335 16.16 -37.98 -3.48
CA GLU A 335 16.47 -38.26 -2.07
C GLU A 335 15.66 -37.38 -1.14
N ASN A 336 15.48 -36.10 -1.45
CA ASN A 336 14.68 -35.19 -0.62
C ASN A 336 13.18 -35.52 -0.65
N VAL A 337 12.64 -35.84 -1.82
CA VAL A 337 11.20 -36.11 -1.99
C VAL A 337 10.84 -37.54 -1.57
N VAL A 338 11.67 -38.53 -1.88
CA VAL A 338 11.37 -39.95 -1.61
C VAL A 338 12.00 -40.44 -0.30
N GLY A 339 13.02 -39.75 0.22
CA GLY A 339 13.75 -40.12 1.43
C GLY A 339 14.79 -41.24 1.21
N LEU A 340 15.00 -41.68 -0.03
CA LEU A 340 15.92 -42.75 -0.43
C LEU A 340 16.57 -42.42 -1.77
N ALA A 341 17.76 -42.96 -2.02
CA ALA A 341 18.39 -42.85 -3.33
C ALA A 341 17.54 -43.50 -4.44
N PRO A 342 17.51 -42.93 -5.66
CA PRO A 342 16.75 -43.52 -6.77
C PRO A 342 17.31 -44.88 -7.16
N SER A 343 16.43 -45.77 -7.63
CA SER A 343 16.88 -47.00 -8.26
C SER A 343 17.65 -46.68 -9.56
N ALA A 344 18.50 -47.59 -10.02
CA ALA A 344 19.24 -47.39 -11.28
C ALA A 344 18.31 -47.17 -12.49
N VAL A 345 17.09 -47.73 -12.45
CA VAL A 345 16.09 -47.57 -13.51
C VAL A 345 15.48 -46.17 -13.46
N ASP A 346 15.07 -45.71 -12.27
CA ASP A 346 14.44 -44.40 -12.10
C ASP A 346 15.44 -43.28 -12.37
N GLN A 347 16.67 -43.41 -11.86
CA GLN A 347 17.75 -42.46 -12.11
C GLN A 347 18.01 -42.33 -13.63
N ALA A 348 18.17 -43.44 -14.34
CA ALA A 348 18.41 -43.43 -15.78
C ALA A 348 17.24 -42.80 -16.56
N TYR A 349 15.99 -43.02 -16.11
CA TYR A 349 14.81 -42.42 -16.71
C TYR A 349 14.83 -40.88 -16.59
N TYR A 350 14.97 -40.35 -15.38
CA TYR A 350 14.93 -38.90 -15.15
C TYR A 350 16.17 -38.18 -15.70
N VAL A 351 17.36 -38.79 -15.63
CA VAL A 351 18.58 -38.26 -16.27
C VAL A 351 18.38 -38.19 -17.79
N GLY A 352 17.78 -39.22 -18.40
CA GLY A 352 17.47 -39.21 -19.83
C GLY A 352 16.53 -38.07 -20.26
N LEU A 353 15.60 -37.65 -19.40
CA LEU A 353 14.74 -36.50 -19.67
C LEU A 353 15.52 -35.18 -19.72
N LEU A 354 16.53 -35.02 -18.88
CA LEU A 354 17.42 -33.86 -18.88
C LEU A 354 18.40 -33.89 -20.06
N ASP A 355 19.03 -35.05 -20.32
CA ASP A 355 20.02 -35.22 -21.41
C ASP A 355 19.40 -35.01 -22.80
N SER A 356 18.14 -35.41 -22.98
CA SER A 356 17.41 -35.21 -24.24
C SER A 356 16.91 -33.77 -24.42
N GLY A 357 16.96 -32.94 -23.37
CA GLY A 357 16.38 -31.60 -23.34
C GLY A 357 14.85 -31.59 -23.28
N ALA A 358 14.20 -32.73 -23.02
CA ALA A 358 12.75 -32.80 -22.80
C ALA A 358 12.34 -32.06 -21.52
N HIS A 359 13.21 -32.05 -20.51
CA HIS A 359 13.10 -31.24 -19.31
C HIS A 359 14.35 -30.39 -19.10
N THR A 360 14.16 -29.23 -18.47
CA THR A 360 15.25 -28.44 -17.91
C THR A 360 15.44 -28.83 -16.44
N VAL A 361 16.55 -28.41 -15.83
CA VAL A 361 16.77 -28.57 -14.38
C VAL A 361 15.64 -27.94 -13.58
N ALA A 362 15.20 -26.74 -13.95
CA ALA A 362 14.04 -26.12 -13.34
C ALA A 362 12.76 -26.95 -13.50
N SER A 363 12.43 -27.42 -14.70
CA SER A 363 11.16 -28.12 -14.92
C SER A 363 11.12 -29.52 -14.30
N ILE A 364 12.26 -30.21 -14.15
CA ILE A 364 12.32 -31.47 -13.40
C ILE A 364 12.24 -31.22 -11.88
N GLY A 365 12.81 -30.12 -11.40
CA GLY A 365 12.67 -29.67 -10.01
C GLY A 365 11.22 -29.37 -9.64
N ILE A 366 10.52 -28.62 -10.50
CA ILE A 366 9.07 -28.36 -10.35
C ILE A 366 8.28 -29.66 -10.35
N MET A 367 8.57 -30.57 -11.29
CA MET A 367 7.90 -31.88 -11.34
C MET A 367 8.06 -32.65 -10.03
N ALA A 368 9.25 -32.63 -9.41
CA ALA A 368 9.48 -33.26 -8.11
C ALA A 368 8.75 -32.53 -6.97
N ALA A 369 8.77 -31.21 -6.99
CA ALA A 369 8.17 -30.34 -5.98
C ALA A 369 6.64 -30.43 -5.93
N ASP A 370 5.99 -30.58 -7.10
CA ASP A 370 4.53 -30.70 -7.24
C ASP A 370 4.01 -32.15 -7.07
N THR A 371 4.85 -33.08 -6.60
CA THR A 371 4.37 -34.43 -6.28
C THR A 371 3.53 -34.43 -5.00
N PRO A 372 2.46 -35.25 -4.92
CA PRO A 372 1.72 -35.43 -3.67
C PRO A 372 2.58 -35.90 -2.50
N LEU A 373 3.65 -36.64 -2.80
CA LEU A 373 4.61 -37.09 -1.79
C LEU A 373 5.37 -35.92 -1.17
N ASN A 374 5.81 -34.94 -1.97
CA ASN A 374 6.46 -33.75 -1.44
C ASN A 374 5.47 -32.90 -0.63
N GLU A 375 4.24 -32.72 -1.12
CA GLU A 375 3.18 -32.00 -0.39
C GLU A 375 2.86 -32.64 0.96
N GLU A 376 2.82 -33.97 1.03
CA GLU A 376 2.67 -34.73 2.29
C GLU A 376 3.90 -34.55 3.19
N ASN A 377 5.11 -34.67 2.65
CA ASN A 377 6.36 -34.57 3.43
C ASN A 377 6.54 -33.21 4.11
N ILE A 378 6.09 -32.13 3.47
CA ILE A 378 6.18 -30.76 4.00
C ILE A 378 4.95 -30.34 4.80
N ASN A 379 4.01 -31.26 5.03
CA ASN A 379 2.72 -30.98 5.66
C ASN A 379 2.01 -29.76 5.04
N LEU A 380 1.94 -29.67 3.70
CA LEU A 380 1.38 -28.49 3.02
C LEU A 380 -0.05 -28.20 3.48
N ALA A 381 -0.84 -29.24 3.76
CA ALA A 381 -2.20 -29.10 4.28
C ALA A 381 -2.26 -28.43 5.66
N GLU A 382 -1.27 -28.65 6.53
CA GLU A 382 -1.16 -27.98 7.84
C GLU A 382 -0.74 -26.51 7.65
N LEU A 383 0.25 -26.25 6.79
CA LEU A 383 0.65 -24.88 6.44
C LEU A 383 -0.51 -24.07 5.85
N SER A 384 -1.41 -24.69 5.07
CA SER A 384 -2.62 -24.01 4.59
C SER A 384 -3.61 -23.63 5.69
N GLN A 385 -3.43 -24.13 6.92
CA GLN A 385 -4.26 -23.77 8.08
C GLN A 385 -3.55 -22.77 9.02
N THR A 386 -2.22 -22.72 9.01
CA THR A 386 -1.44 -21.90 9.94
C THR A 386 -0.70 -20.74 9.26
N GLY A 387 -0.56 -20.79 7.93
CA GLY A 387 0.39 -19.99 7.18
C GLY A 387 1.82 -20.53 7.27
N MET A 388 2.71 -19.92 6.49
CA MET A 388 4.15 -20.19 6.49
C MET A 388 4.90 -19.04 7.16
N GLU A 389 5.59 -19.34 8.25
CA GLU A 389 6.45 -18.38 8.95
C GLU A 389 7.73 -18.05 8.16
N TYR A 390 8.14 -16.79 8.17
CA TYR A 390 9.35 -16.31 7.52
C TYR A 390 9.91 -15.03 8.14
N LEU A 391 11.21 -14.80 7.96
CA LEU A 391 11.88 -13.55 8.31
C LEU A 391 11.99 -12.65 7.07
N LEU A 392 11.74 -11.35 7.23
CA LEU A 392 12.01 -10.37 6.18
C LEU A 392 13.51 -10.34 5.89
N THR A 393 13.89 -10.74 4.68
CA THR A 393 15.27 -10.70 4.22
C THR A 393 15.46 -9.57 3.23
N SER A 394 16.38 -8.64 3.50
CA SER A 394 16.93 -7.78 2.46
C SER A 394 17.96 -8.59 1.66
N ILE A 395 17.61 -9.01 0.45
CA ILE A 395 18.49 -9.76 -0.47
C ILE A 395 19.44 -8.82 -1.20
#